data_AF-A0A7S3Z7D7-F1
#
_entry.id   AF-A0A7S3Z7D7-F1
#
_cell.length_a   1.000
_cell.length_b   1.000
_cell.length_c   1.000
_cell.angle_alpha   90.00
_cell.angle_beta   90.00
_cell.angle_gamma   90.00
#
_symmetry.space_group_name_H-M   'P 1'
#
loop_
_entity.id
_entity.type
_entity.pdbx_description
1 polymer ?
#
loop_
_entity_poly.entity_id
_entity_poly.type
_entity_poly.pdbx_seq_one_letter_code
_entity_poly.pdbx_strand_id
1 'polypeptide(L)'
;MTARGVVRMQRASGVMVELEKENKLVYVETPKDKRVSINDDLEVSLEAEKWIITGFPDPEPASAPVDGAAGNNRFGQRKKRYGVPHMDMGHGHGHSH
;
A
#
# COMPACT_ATOMS: atom_id res chain seq x y z
N MET A 1 -2.65 -31.29 4.33
CA MET A 1 -2.45 -31.46 2.87
C MET A 1 -1.89 -30.16 2.33
N THR A 2 -0.80 -30.17 1.55
CA THR A 2 -0.19 -28.96 0.98
C THR A 2 -0.33 -28.97 -0.54
N ALA A 3 -0.61 -27.81 -1.13
CA ALA A 3 -0.79 -27.62 -2.55
C ALA A 3 -0.17 -26.28 -2.98
N ARG A 4 0.39 -26.27 -4.21
CA ARG A 4 0.83 -25.03 -4.86
C ARG A 4 -0.35 -24.40 -5.56
N GLY A 5 -0.47 -23.09 -5.45
CA GLY A 5 -1.51 -22.37 -6.15
C GLY A 5 -1.10 -20.95 -6.49
N VAL A 6 -1.74 -20.44 -7.55
CA VAL A 6 -1.47 -19.12 -8.09
C VAL A 6 -2.62 -18.19 -7.76
N VAL A 7 -2.30 -16.97 -7.33
CA VAL A 7 -3.33 -15.97 -7.06
C VAL A 7 -3.95 -15.49 -8.36
N ARG A 8 -5.25 -15.75 -8.52
CA ARG A 8 -6.04 -15.29 -9.67
C ARG A 8 -6.74 -13.95 -9.40
N MET A 9 -7.11 -13.67 -8.15
CA MET A 9 -7.80 -12.43 -7.77
C MET A 9 -7.46 -12.04 -6.33
N GLN A 10 -7.24 -10.74 -6.10
CA GLN A 10 -7.08 -10.18 -4.75
C GLN A 10 -8.35 -9.42 -4.32
N ARG A 11 -8.73 -9.60 -3.06
CA ARG A 11 -9.79 -8.85 -2.39
C ARG A 11 -9.21 -8.14 -1.17
N ALA A 12 -9.96 -7.20 -0.62
CA ALA A 12 -9.51 -6.40 0.53
C ALA A 12 -9.19 -7.24 1.80
N SER A 13 -9.77 -8.44 1.92
CA SER A 13 -9.65 -9.33 3.09
C SER A 13 -8.93 -10.65 2.81
N GLY A 14 -8.52 -10.91 1.57
CA GLY A 14 -8.05 -12.23 1.17
C GLY A 14 -7.79 -12.34 -0.32
N VAL A 15 -7.35 -13.51 -0.75
CA VAL A 15 -7.04 -13.81 -2.15
C VAL A 15 -7.73 -15.09 -2.60
N MET A 16 -8.08 -15.14 -3.89
CA MET A 16 -8.55 -16.34 -4.55
C MET A 16 -7.34 -17.04 -5.18
N VAL A 17 -7.01 -18.21 -4.67
CA VAL A 17 -5.90 -19.04 -5.15
C VAL A 17 -6.45 -20.17 -5.99
N GLU A 18 -5.89 -20.36 -7.18
CA GLU A 18 -6.16 -21.53 -8.01
C GLU A 18 -5.11 -22.61 -7.73
N LEU A 19 -5.55 -23.76 -7.24
CA LEU A 19 -4.70 -24.93 -7.01
C LEU A 19 -4.45 -25.62 -8.36
N GLU A 20 -3.23 -25.52 -8.89
CA GLU A 20 -2.90 -25.98 -10.26
C GLU A 20 -3.17 -27.47 -10.46
N LYS A 21 -2.87 -28.30 -9.44
CA LYS A 21 -3.05 -29.76 -9.52
C LYS A 21 -4.51 -30.20 -9.44
N GLU A 22 -5.36 -29.40 -8.82
CA GLU A 22 -6.78 -29.73 -8.58
C GLU A 22 -7.72 -28.93 -9.51
N ASN A 23 -7.17 -27.99 -10.29
CA ASN A 23 -7.92 -27.02 -11.10
C ASN A 23 -9.08 -26.39 -10.32
N LYS A 24 -8.81 -26.00 -9.08
CA LYS A 24 -9.82 -25.58 -8.10
C LYS A 24 -9.48 -24.20 -7.54
N LEU A 25 -10.46 -23.31 -7.53
CA LEU A 25 -10.35 -22.00 -6.89
C LEU A 25 -10.75 -22.08 -5.42
N VAL A 26 -9.87 -21.64 -4.53
CA VAL A 26 -10.11 -21.55 -3.09
C VAL A 26 -9.92 -20.12 -2.61
N TYR A 27 -10.76 -19.69 -1.68
CA TYR A 27 -10.58 -18.41 -1.00
C TYR A 27 -9.68 -18.60 0.22
N VAL A 28 -8.66 -17.77 0.35
CA VAL A 28 -7.76 -17.74 1.50
C VAL A 28 -7.71 -16.33 2.07
N GLU A 29 -7.98 -16.21 3.37
CA GLU A 29 -7.83 -14.94 4.08
C GLU A 29 -6.35 -14.59 4.19
N THR A 30 -5.99 -13.37 3.76
CA THR A 30 -4.62 -12.87 3.86
C THR A 30 -4.53 -11.87 5.00
N PRO A 31 -3.55 -11.99 5.90
CA PRO A 31 -3.33 -10.99 6.94
C PRO A 31 -3.04 -9.63 6.31
N LYS A 32 -3.56 -8.56 6.91
CA LYS A 32 -3.44 -7.18 6.41
C LYS A 32 -1.98 -6.71 6.30
N ASP A 33 -1.10 -7.32 7.08
CA ASP A 33 0.33 -7.02 7.15
C ASP A 33 1.16 -7.78 6.08
N LYS A 34 0.56 -8.76 5.39
CA LYS A 34 1.20 -9.50 4.31
C LYS A 34 0.69 -9.01 2.96
N ARG A 35 1.63 -8.67 2.08
CA ARG A 35 1.34 -8.35 0.68
C ARG A 35 1.51 -9.61 -0.14
N VAL A 36 0.54 -9.86 -1.00
CA VAL A 36 0.53 -10.95 -1.94
C VAL A 36 0.31 -10.32 -3.31
N SER A 37 1.01 -10.76 -4.35
CA SER A 37 0.85 -10.25 -5.71
C SER A 37 0.05 -11.22 -6.57
N ILE A 38 -0.61 -10.69 -7.61
CA ILE A 38 -1.20 -11.54 -8.66
C ILE A 38 -0.03 -12.20 -9.38
N ASN A 39 -0.09 -13.52 -9.59
CA ASN A 39 1.01 -14.39 -10.08
C ASN A 39 2.07 -14.80 -9.05
N ASP A 40 1.93 -14.50 -7.76
CA ASP A 40 2.75 -15.16 -6.74
C ASP A 40 2.42 -16.67 -6.69
N ASP A 41 3.47 -17.50 -6.67
CA ASP A 41 3.37 -18.92 -6.35
C ASP A 41 3.27 -19.04 -4.82
N LEU A 42 2.11 -19.47 -4.35
CA LEU A 42 1.84 -19.60 -2.92
C LEU A 42 1.73 -21.06 -2.53
N GLU A 43 2.32 -21.37 -1.38
CA GLU A 43 2.08 -22.63 -0.70
C GLU A 43 0.82 -22.51 0.16
N VAL A 44 -0.19 -23.31 -0.15
CA VAL A 44 -1.46 -23.35 0.57
C VAL A 44 -1.62 -24.71 1.24
N SER A 45 -1.96 -24.69 2.52
CA SER A 45 -2.19 -25.88 3.32
C SER A 45 -3.65 -25.93 3.78
N LEU A 46 -4.28 -27.11 3.66
CA LEU A 46 -5.59 -27.37 4.26
C LEU A 46 -5.38 -27.84 5.71
N GLU A 47 -5.75 -27.00 6.66
CA GLU A 47 -5.70 -27.28 8.10
C GLU A 47 -7.07 -27.00 8.72
N ALA A 48 -7.57 -27.88 9.58
CA ALA A 48 -8.84 -27.69 10.31
C ALA A 48 -9.99 -27.18 9.40
N GLU A 49 -10.13 -27.80 8.21
CA GLU A 49 -11.17 -27.49 7.21
C GLU A 49 -11.07 -26.10 6.55
N LYS A 50 -9.94 -25.41 6.73
CA LYS A 50 -9.66 -24.09 6.13
C LYS A 50 -8.36 -24.12 5.35
N TRP A 51 -8.34 -23.45 4.21
CA TRP A 51 -7.12 -23.24 3.43
C TRP A 51 -6.38 -22.03 3.98
N ILE A 52 -5.11 -22.21 4.32
CA ILE A 52 -4.22 -21.17 4.84
C ILE A 52 -2.97 -21.06 3.97
N ILE A 53 -2.48 -19.84 3.74
CA ILE A 53 -1.18 -19.64 3.06
C ILE A 53 -0.08 -19.84 4.10
N THR A 54 0.80 -20.81 3.87
CA THR A 54 1.92 -21.12 4.77
C THR A 54 3.23 -20.48 4.29
N GLY A 55 3.36 -20.21 3.00
CA GLY A 55 4.54 -19.58 2.39
C GLY A 55 4.25 -18.19 1.86
N PHE A 56 4.09 -17.19 2.74
CA PHE A 56 4.07 -15.81 2.28
C PHE A 56 5.45 -15.40 1.77
N PRO A 57 5.58 -14.80 0.58
CA PRO A 57 6.84 -14.17 0.20
C PRO A 57 7.19 -13.14 1.29
N ASP A 58 8.39 -13.23 1.83
CA ASP A 58 8.84 -12.24 2.80
C ASP A 58 8.87 -10.89 2.08
N PRO A 59 8.23 -9.83 2.61
CA PRO A 59 8.42 -8.53 2.05
C PRO A 59 9.90 -8.21 2.26
N GLU A 60 10.72 -8.33 1.22
CA GLU A 60 12.10 -7.83 1.25
C GLU A 60 12.06 -6.48 1.95
N PRO A 61 12.88 -6.25 2.98
CA PRO A 61 12.85 -5.01 3.70
C PRO A 61 13.02 -3.92 2.65
N ALA A 62 11.94 -3.17 2.40
CA ALA A 62 11.99 -2.00 1.56
C ALA A 62 13.05 -1.14 2.23
N SER A 63 14.25 -1.14 1.66
CA SER A 63 15.40 -0.47 2.25
C SER A 63 14.93 0.92 2.58
N ALA A 64 15.03 1.29 3.86
CA ALA A 64 14.52 2.55 4.37
C ALA A 64 14.91 3.66 3.37
N PRO A 65 13.98 4.56 2.99
CA PRO A 65 14.28 5.58 2.02
C PRO A 65 15.55 6.29 2.50
N VAL A 66 16.61 6.21 1.70
CA VAL A 66 17.84 6.94 1.96
C VAL A 66 17.43 8.39 2.18
N ASP A 67 17.71 8.89 3.37
CA ASP A 67 17.47 10.27 3.76
C ASP A 67 18.29 11.13 2.77
N GLY A 68 17.59 11.68 1.77
CA GLY A 68 18.22 11.99 0.51
C GLY A 68 17.35 12.87 -0.38
N ALA A 69 17.11 14.08 0.10
CA ALA A 69 16.77 15.28 -0.66
C ALA A 69 15.34 15.45 -1.22
N ALA A 70 14.74 16.54 -0.74
CA ALA A 70 13.90 17.46 -1.51
C ALA A 70 12.53 16.95 -1.97
N GLY A 71 11.58 17.04 -1.05
CA GLY A 71 10.50 18.03 -1.19
C GLY A 71 9.73 18.02 -2.50
N ASN A 72 8.82 17.06 -2.66
CA ASN A 72 7.74 17.21 -3.62
C ASN A 72 6.46 16.56 -3.08
N ASN A 73 5.83 17.19 -2.08
CA ASN A 73 4.44 16.90 -1.73
C ASN A 73 3.60 18.17 -1.75
N ARG A 74 3.29 18.56 -2.98
CA ARG A 74 2.40 19.65 -3.41
C ARG A 74 0.90 19.29 -3.25
N PHE A 75 0.56 18.24 -2.49
CA PHE A 75 -0.81 17.71 -2.44
C PHE A 75 -1.49 17.81 -1.06
N GLY A 76 -0.92 18.55 -0.09
CA GLY A 76 -1.45 18.57 1.29
C GLY A 76 -1.44 19.87 2.10
N GLN A 77 -0.98 21.03 1.60
CA GLN A 77 -0.77 22.22 2.47
C GLN A 77 -1.41 23.56 2.05
N ARG A 78 -2.22 23.65 0.99
CA ARG A 78 -3.06 24.87 0.81
C ARG A 78 -4.35 24.78 1.62
N LYS A 79 -4.22 24.63 2.95
CA LYS A 79 -5.29 24.91 3.92
C LYS A 79 -5.03 26.27 4.57
N LYS A 80 -6.06 27.10 4.55
CA LYS A 80 -6.13 28.49 5.02
C LYS A 80 -5.41 28.70 6.36
N ARG A 81 -4.44 29.61 6.40
CA ARG A 81 -4.08 30.32 7.63
C ARG A 81 -4.24 31.81 7.39
N TYR A 82 -5.24 32.34 8.07
CA TYR A 82 -5.44 33.74 8.37
C TYR A 82 -4.17 34.25 9.04
N GLY A 83 -3.36 34.98 8.29
CA GLY A 83 -2.20 35.70 8.80
C GLY A 83 -2.41 37.16 8.44
N VAL A 84 -3.02 37.90 9.35
CA VAL A 84 -3.01 39.37 9.36
C VAL A 84 -1.54 39.80 9.29
N PRO A 85 -1.05 40.46 8.22
CA PRO A 85 0.24 41.11 8.30
C PRO A 85 0.04 42.41 9.11
N HIS A 86 0.49 42.41 10.36
CA HIS A 86 0.67 43.65 11.12
C HIS A 86 1.93 44.36 10.60
N MET A 87 1.73 45.62 10.20
CA MET A 87 2.71 46.71 10.02
C MET A 87 3.93 46.45 9.13
N ASP A 88 3.78 46.75 7.84
CA ASP A 88 4.89 47.25 7.01
C ASP A 88 4.93 48.78 7.16
N MET A 89 5.91 49.26 7.93
CA MET A 89 6.25 50.68 8.01
C MET A 89 7.00 51.06 6.74
N GLY A 90 6.26 51.58 5.77
CA GLY A 90 6.75 52.41 4.67
C GLY A 90 7.33 51.67 3.46
N HIS A 91 6.63 51.73 2.33
CA HIS A 91 7.15 52.24 1.04
C HIS A 91 6.04 52.20 -0.04
N GLY A 92 5.26 53.28 -0.16
CA GLY A 92 4.38 53.51 -1.30
C GLY A 92 4.47 54.99 -1.68
N HIS A 93 5.38 55.34 -2.58
CA HIS A 93 5.03 55.70 -3.96
C HIS A 93 3.92 56.75 -4.03
N GLY A 94 4.32 57.99 -4.32
CA GLY A 94 3.41 59.08 -4.63
C GLY A 94 2.45 58.71 -5.76
N HIS A 95 1.17 58.99 -5.53
CA HIS A 95 0.24 59.33 -6.58
C HIS A 95 -0.12 60.80 -6.41
N SER A 96 0.19 61.57 -7.45
CA SER A 96 -0.30 62.92 -7.69
C SER A 96 -1.78 62.89 -8.05
N HIS A 97 -2.59 63.67 -7.34
CA HIS A 97 -3.54 64.57 -7.99
C HIS A 97 -3.71 65.83 -7.13
#